data_AF-A0A7C9CW35-F1
#
_entry.id   AF-A0A7C9CW35-F1
#
_cell.length_a   1.000
_cell.length_b   1.000
_cell.length_c   1.000
_cell.angle_alpha   90.00
_cell.angle_beta   90.00
_cell.angle_gamma   90.00
#
_symmetry.space_group_name_H-M   'P 1'
#
loop_
_entity.id
_entity.type
_entity.pdbx_description
1 polymer ?
#
loop_
_entity_poly.entity_id
_entity_poly.type
_entity_poly.pdbx_seq_one_letter_code
_entity_poly.pdbx_strand_id
1 'polypeptide(L)'
;MLSVLGAQDDQKSGLQLGEVIQPKKFEPFLVPICNFSEDKSDFCEIDGDIRIQGNSSSIFFTSSQIGTVQKSNTRWTIKLYARKTDRYAMAEDEDLLLKPAPSNQDMPGCTVNHTIPAVVFSGRGYTGNFFHDFSDVMITTISHRP
;
A
#
# COMPACT_ATOMS: atom_id res chain seq x y z
N MET A 1 8.30 -12.36 2.95
CA MET A 1 9.35 -11.48 2.37
C MET A 1 8.65 -10.50 1.44
N LEU A 2 8.87 -9.19 1.62
CA LEU A 2 8.39 -8.16 0.69
C LEU A 2 9.25 -8.17 -0.57
N SER A 3 8.61 -8.27 -1.73
CA SER A 3 9.26 -8.32 -3.03
C SER A 3 8.74 -7.17 -3.89
N VAL A 4 9.63 -6.55 -4.67
CA VAL A 4 9.30 -5.42 -5.55
C VAL A 4 9.42 -5.89 -7.00
N LEU A 5 8.35 -5.76 -7.76
CA LEU A 5 8.35 -5.94 -9.22
C LEU A 5 8.21 -4.57 -9.88
N GLY A 6 9.13 -4.24 -10.78
CA GLY A 6 8.97 -3.07 -11.64
C GLY A 6 7.85 -3.31 -12.64
N ALA A 7 6.89 -2.39 -12.72
CA ALA A 7 5.87 -2.43 -13.76
C ALA A 7 6.45 -1.78 -15.03
N GLN A 8 6.44 -2.51 -16.14
CA GLN A 8 6.81 -1.98 -17.44
C GLN A 8 5.54 -1.45 -18.12
N ASP A 9 5.50 -0.15 -18.43
CA ASP A 9 4.38 0.43 -19.18
C ASP A 9 4.44 -0.02 -20.65
N ASP A 10 3.39 -0.72 -21.10
CA ASP A 10 3.10 -0.93 -22.51
C ASP A 10 2.35 0.30 -23.06
N GLN A 11 3.07 1.13 -23.80
CA GLN A 11 2.56 2.37 -24.37
C GLN A 11 1.56 2.09 -25.51
N LYS A 12 0.25 2.30 -25.27
CA LYS A 12 -0.77 2.32 -26.34
C LYS A 12 -1.35 3.72 -26.54
N SER A 13 -1.41 4.08 -27.83
CA SER A 13 -1.74 5.38 -28.40
C SER A 13 -3.23 5.76 -28.33
N GLY A 14 -3.49 6.97 -27.82
CA GLY A 14 -4.33 8.02 -28.40
C GLY A 14 -5.82 7.78 -28.73
N LEU A 15 -6.71 8.44 -27.98
CA LEU A 15 -7.95 9.04 -28.50
C LEU A 15 -8.38 10.25 -27.63
N GLN A 16 -8.55 11.43 -28.25
CA GLN A 16 -9.20 12.64 -27.68
C GLN A 16 -10.72 12.59 -28.03
N LEU A 17 -11.70 13.28 -27.45
CA LEU A 17 -11.85 14.40 -26.52
C LEU A 17 -13.30 14.30 -25.99
N GLY A 18 -13.61 14.63 -24.73
CA GLY A 18 -15.00 14.69 -24.27
C GLY A 18 -15.20 15.14 -22.81
N GLU A 19 -15.73 16.35 -22.68
CA GLU A 19 -16.36 17.01 -21.52
C GLU A 19 -15.53 17.36 -20.27
N VAL A 20 -15.28 18.66 -20.09
CA VAL A 20 -14.70 19.26 -18.87
C VAL A 20 -15.77 19.28 -17.77
N ILE A 21 -15.86 18.19 -17.01
CA ILE A 21 -16.56 18.19 -15.73
C ILE A 21 -15.68 18.96 -14.75
N GLN A 22 -16.16 20.11 -14.26
CA GLN A 22 -15.44 20.87 -13.24
C GLN A 22 -15.15 19.94 -12.05
N PRO A 23 -13.90 19.88 -11.55
CA PRO A 23 -13.59 19.05 -10.40
C PRO A 23 -14.40 19.59 -9.23
N LYS A 24 -15.40 18.80 -8.79
CA LYS A 24 -15.98 18.99 -7.46
C LYS A 24 -14.81 19.01 -6.51
N LYS A 25 -14.63 20.15 -5.83
CA LYS A 25 -13.68 20.29 -4.74
C LYS A 25 -13.96 19.15 -3.75
N PHE A 26 -13.10 18.14 -3.77
CA PHE A 26 -13.15 17.06 -2.78
C PHE A 26 -12.71 17.69 -1.48
N GLU A 27 -13.68 18.13 -0.67
CA GLU A 27 -13.43 18.40 0.73
C GLU A 27 -13.00 17.06 1.33
N PRO A 28 -11.76 16.94 1.85
CA PRO A 28 -11.27 15.66 2.33
C PRO A 28 -12.06 15.33 3.59
N PHE A 29 -13.07 14.47 3.44
CA PHE A 29 -13.37 13.54 4.51
C PHE A 29 -12.05 12.84 4.80
N LEU A 30 -11.47 13.13 5.97
CA LEU A 30 -10.22 12.54 6.42
C LEU A 30 -10.47 11.03 6.57
N VAL A 31 -10.29 10.30 5.48
CA VAL A 31 -10.30 8.84 5.50
C VAL A 31 -9.15 8.44 6.42
N PRO A 32 -9.37 7.59 7.43
CA PRO A 32 -8.26 7.08 8.21
C PRO A 32 -7.29 6.37 7.27
N ILE A 33 -5.99 6.63 7.41
CA ILE A 33 -4.94 6.09 6.52
C ILE A 33 -5.08 4.58 6.35
N CYS A 34 -5.48 3.87 7.40
CA CYS A 34 -5.86 2.47 7.34
C CYS A 34 -7.32 2.28 7.76
N ASN A 35 -8.03 1.43 7.00
CA ASN A 35 -9.37 0.97 7.30
C ASN A 35 -9.32 -0.50 7.75
N PHE A 36 -9.79 -0.75 8.97
CA PHE A 36 -9.90 -2.09 9.58
C PHE A 36 -11.34 -2.54 9.82
N SER A 37 -12.32 -1.75 9.38
CA SER A 37 -13.73 -2.00 9.64
C SER A 37 -14.31 -3.09 8.73
N GLU A 38 -13.66 -3.40 7.62
CA GLU A 38 -14.08 -4.45 6.72
C GLU A 38 -13.80 -5.85 7.28
N ASP A 39 -14.73 -6.76 7.03
CA ASP A 39 -14.66 -8.14 7.54
C ASP A 39 -13.64 -9.00 6.77
N LYS A 40 -13.43 -8.69 5.49
CA LYS A 40 -12.69 -9.56 4.56
C LYS A 40 -11.21 -9.23 4.47
N SER A 41 -10.85 -7.95 4.56
CA SER A 41 -9.49 -7.46 4.33
C SER A 41 -9.30 -6.11 5.01
N ASP A 42 -8.10 -5.87 5.50
CA ASP A 42 -7.67 -4.54 5.91
C ASP A 42 -6.94 -3.87 4.73
N PHE A 43 -7.06 -2.55 4.61
CA PHE A 43 -6.31 -1.80 3.59
C PHE A 43 -5.89 -0.44 4.10
N CYS A 44 -4.79 0.07 3.55
CA CYS A 44 -4.30 1.42 3.82
C CYS A 44 -4.06 2.17 2.51
N GLU A 45 -4.45 3.43 2.48
CA GLU A 45 -4.20 4.34 1.35
C GLU A 45 -3.26 5.45 1.84
N ILE A 46 -2.10 5.55 1.19
CA ILE A 46 -1.00 6.43 1.60
C ILE A 46 -0.48 7.16 0.36
N ASP A 47 -0.26 8.47 0.48
CA ASP A 47 0.29 9.34 -0.55
C ASP A 47 1.59 10.02 -0.09
N GLY A 48 2.40 10.50 -1.04
CA GLY A 48 3.61 11.32 -0.80
C GLY A 48 4.95 10.57 -0.96
N ASP A 49 6.00 11.00 -0.24
CA ASP A 49 7.29 10.28 -0.22
C ASP A 49 7.15 9.03 0.63
N ILE A 50 7.26 7.86 0.01
CA ILE A 50 7.11 6.54 0.64
C ILE A 50 8.43 5.78 0.56
N ARG A 51 8.89 5.26 1.68
CA ARG A 51 10.12 4.45 1.79
C ARG A 51 9.86 3.14 2.47
N ILE A 52 10.26 2.06 1.80
CA ILE A 52 10.01 0.69 2.26
C ILE A 52 11.32 0.13 2.82
N GLN A 53 11.26 -0.32 4.07
CA GLN A 53 12.35 -1.01 4.74
C GLN A 53 12.01 -2.50 4.86
N GLY A 54 12.41 -3.28 3.86
CA GLY A 54 12.00 -4.69 3.73
C GLY A 54 12.49 -5.62 4.85
N ASN A 55 13.64 -5.33 5.47
CA ASN A 55 14.20 -6.19 6.53
C ASN A 55 13.43 -6.10 7.86
N SER A 56 12.72 -5.00 8.09
CA SER A 56 11.97 -4.72 9.32
C SER A 56 10.46 -4.68 9.07
N SER A 57 10.01 -5.07 7.86
CA SER A 57 8.62 -4.98 7.41
C SER A 57 8.00 -3.63 7.77
N SER A 58 8.71 -2.53 7.48
CA SER A 58 8.27 -1.17 7.82
C SER A 58 8.12 -0.30 6.58
N ILE A 59 7.04 0.47 6.52
CA ILE A 59 6.82 1.52 5.52
C ILE A 59 6.83 2.86 6.24
N PHE A 60 7.69 3.76 5.78
CA PHE A 60 7.77 5.14 6.23
C PHE A 60 7.15 6.02 5.16
N PHE A 61 6.41 7.04 5.56
CA PHE A 61 5.82 7.95 4.59
C PHE A 61 5.69 9.37 5.10
N THR A 62 5.77 10.32 4.18
CA THR A 62 5.34 11.70 4.36
C THR A 62 4.02 11.89 3.61
N SER A 63 2.98 12.47 4.23
CA SER A 63 1.68 12.71 3.60
C SER A 63 1.21 14.13 3.88
N SER A 64 0.44 14.70 2.96
CA SER A 64 -0.24 16.00 3.15
C SER A 64 -1.17 16.00 4.38
N GLN A 65 -1.63 14.82 4.79
CA GLN A 65 -2.51 14.59 5.94
C GLN A 65 -1.75 14.49 7.28
N ILE A 66 -0.41 14.58 7.27
CA ILE A 66 0.41 14.38 8.47
C ILE A 66 0.12 15.41 9.58
N GLY A 67 -0.35 16.61 9.25
CA GLY A 67 -0.70 17.63 10.24
C GLY A 67 -1.79 17.16 11.24
N THR A 68 -2.71 16.29 10.82
CA THR A 68 -3.73 15.69 11.69
C THR A 68 -3.24 14.39 12.34
N VAL A 69 -2.45 13.59 11.61
CA VAL A 69 -1.86 12.33 12.09
C VAL A 69 -0.84 12.55 13.21
N GLN A 70 0.03 13.56 13.10
CA GLN A 70 1.07 13.85 14.11
C GLN A 70 0.50 14.17 15.47
N LYS A 71 -0.67 14.83 15.55
CA LYS A 71 -1.35 15.09 16.83
C LYS A 71 -1.66 13.81 17.61
N SER A 72 -1.71 12.67 16.92
CA SER A 72 -2.06 11.38 17.50
C SER A 72 -0.88 10.42 17.69
N ASN A 73 0.35 10.77 17.25
CA ASN A 73 1.51 9.85 17.26
C ASN A 73 1.17 8.44 16.72
N THR A 74 0.21 8.36 15.80
CA THR A 74 -0.39 7.09 15.38
C THR A 74 0.55 6.33 14.48
N ARG A 75 0.75 5.05 14.80
CA ARG A 75 1.37 4.06 13.92
C ARG A 75 0.32 3.01 13.63
N TRP A 76 0.36 2.46 12.42
CA TRP A 76 -0.55 1.39 12.03
C TRP A 76 0.20 0.10 11.82
N THR A 77 -0.44 -0.99 12.19
CA THR A 77 0.06 -2.34 11.94
C THR A 77 -1.00 -3.08 11.14
N ILE A 78 -0.60 -3.71 10.05
CA ILE A 78 -1.47 -4.50 9.18
C ILE A 78 -0.78 -5.83 8.85
N LYS A 79 -1.55 -6.89 8.64
CA LYS A 79 -1.02 -8.17 8.13
C LYS A 79 -0.82 -8.10 6.61
N LEU A 80 0.22 -8.76 6.12
CA LEU A 80 0.56 -8.84 4.70
C LEU A 80 -0.27 -9.88 3.92
N TYR A 81 -1.15 -10.61 4.59
CA TYR A 81 -2.08 -11.56 3.99
C TYR A 81 -3.48 -10.94 3.82
N ALA A 82 -3.98 -10.95 2.58
CA ALA A 82 -5.20 -10.22 2.22
C ALA A 82 -6.48 -10.77 2.87
N ARG A 83 -6.53 -12.07 3.17
CA ARG A 83 -7.73 -12.74 3.70
C ARG A 83 -7.74 -12.73 5.23
N LYS A 84 -8.30 -11.67 5.80
CA LYS A 84 -8.37 -11.40 7.25
C LYS A 84 -9.01 -12.51 8.07
N THR A 85 -9.95 -13.26 7.48
CA THR A 85 -10.70 -14.31 8.18
C THR A 85 -9.96 -15.64 8.31
N ASP A 86 -8.83 -15.81 7.60
CA ASP A 86 -8.05 -17.05 7.63
C ASP A 86 -7.12 -17.08 8.85
N ARG A 87 -7.58 -17.73 9.91
CA ARG A 87 -6.87 -17.70 11.20
C ARG A 87 -5.48 -18.34 11.14
N TYR A 88 -5.27 -19.33 10.28
CA TYR A 88 -3.99 -20.03 10.20
C TYR A 88 -2.96 -19.15 9.50
N ALA A 89 -3.29 -18.66 8.29
CA ALA A 89 -2.40 -17.77 7.55
C ALA A 89 -2.11 -16.47 8.33
N MET A 90 -3.13 -15.88 8.97
CA MET A 90 -2.98 -14.66 9.76
C MET A 90 -2.11 -14.84 11.02
N ALA A 91 -2.04 -16.06 11.57
CA ALA A 91 -1.21 -16.37 12.73
C ALA A 91 0.27 -16.54 12.35
N GLU A 92 0.56 -17.08 11.16
CA GLU A 92 1.93 -17.22 10.64
C GLU A 92 2.47 -15.93 10.02
N ASP A 93 1.57 -15.06 9.54
CA ASP A 93 1.97 -13.86 8.81
C ASP A 93 2.56 -12.78 9.72
N GLU A 94 3.54 -12.05 9.19
CA GLU A 94 4.24 -11.00 9.91
C GLU A 94 3.50 -9.66 9.79
N ASP A 95 3.65 -8.84 10.83
CA ASP A 95 3.10 -7.50 10.87
C ASP A 95 3.90 -6.54 9.98
N LEU A 96 3.19 -5.81 9.12
CA LEU A 96 3.70 -4.64 8.39
C LEU A 96 3.41 -3.39 9.21
N LEU A 97 4.47 -2.62 9.49
CA LEU A 97 4.40 -1.43 10.32
C LEU A 97 4.46 -0.16 9.47
N LEU A 98 3.41 0.66 9.54
CA LEU A 98 3.30 1.93 8.84
C LEU A 98 3.63 3.08 9.81
N LYS A 99 4.63 3.87 9.46
CA LYS A 99 5.19 4.96 10.27
C LYS A 99 5.09 6.29 9.53
N PRO A 100 4.25 7.23 9.99
CA PRO A 100 4.28 8.60 9.47
C PRO A 100 5.59 9.28 9.92
N ALA A 101 6.20 10.03 9.01
CA ALA A 101 7.40 10.82 9.26
C ALA A 101 7.07 12.33 9.12
N PRO A 102 7.30 13.15 10.14
CA PRO A 102 7.04 14.59 10.09
C PRO A 102 7.75 15.33 8.96
N SER A 103 8.95 14.89 8.63
CA SER A 103 9.81 15.49 7.64
C SER A 103 10.67 14.44 6.94
N ASN A 104 11.27 14.82 5.82
CA ASN A 104 12.23 13.96 5.11
C ASN A 104 13.49 13.63 5.93
N GLN A 105 13.78 14.39 7.00
CA GLN A 105 14.90 14.11 7.90
C GLN A 105 14.62 12.94 8.83
N ASP A 106 13.34 12.66 9.11
CA ASP A 106 12.89 11.55 9.95
C ASP A 106 12.71 10.25 9.14
N MET A 107 12.89 10.32 7.83
CA MET A 107 12.75 9.20 6.91
C MET A 107 14.08 8.43 6.77
N PRO A 108 14.07 7.08 6.71
CA PRO A 108 15.29 6.31 6.50
C PRO A 108 15.92 6.64 5.14
N GLY A 109 17.25 6.63 5.04
CA GLY A 109 17.93 6.83 3.76
C GLY A 109 17.60 5.71 2.76
N CYS A 110 17.41 6.07 1.49
CA CYS A 110 17.22 5.10 0.41
C CYS A 110 18.57 4.52 -0.03
N THR A 111 18.65 3.20 -0.15
CA THR A 111 19.79 2.50 -0.76
C THR A 111 19.59 2.23 -2.24
N VAL A 112 18.33 2.15 -2.68
CA VAL A 112 17.92 1.93 -4.07
C VAL A 112 16.77 2.88 -4.40
N ASN A 113 16.84 3.56 -5.53
CA ASN A 113 15.78 4.43 -6.03
C ASN A 113 15.21 3.85 -7.32
N HIS A 114 13.89 3.69 -7.38
CA HIS A 114 13.17 3.27 -8.57
C HIS A 114 12.47 4.48 -9.19
N THR A 115 12.69 4.74 -10.48
CA THR A 115 12.07 5.86 -11.22
C THR A 115 10.86 5.43 -12.05
N ILE A 116 10.58 4.13 -12.09
CA ILE A 116 9.41 3.55 -12.74
C ILE A 116 8.39 3.13 -11.67
N PRO A 117 7.09 3.06 -12.00
CA PRO A 117 6.10 2.49 -11.10
C PRO A 117 6.50 1.07 -10.67
N ALA A 118 6.29 0.77 -9.40
CA ALA A 118 6.63 -0.52 -8.83
C ALA A 118 5.46 -1.06 -8.02
N VAL A 119 5.26 -2.37 -8.11
CA VAL A 119 4.31 -3.10 -7.28
C VAL A 119 5.10 -3.85 -6.22
N VAL A 120 4.71 -3.66 -4.96
CA VAL A 120 5.29 -4.38 -3.83
C VAL A 120 4.26 -5.37 -3.31
N PHE A 121 4.67 -6.62 -3.16
CA PHE A 121 3.82 -7.71 -2.69
C PHE A 121 4.55 -8.56 -1.66
N SER A 122 3.78 -9.29 -0.86
CA SER A 122 4.30 -10.25 0.09
C SER A 122 4.00 -11.66 -0.38
N GLY A 123 5.02 -12.51 -0.45
CA GLY A 123 4.86 -13.95 -0.67
C GLY A 123 4.66 -14.69 0.65
N ARG A 124 3.66 -14.32 1.46
CA ARG A 124 3.32 -14.96 2.74
C ARG A 124 1.91 -15.58 2.65
N GLY A 125 1.54 -16.38 3.64
CA GLY A 125 0.34 -17.23 3.58
C GLY A 125 0.64 -18.54 2.86
N TYR A 126 -0.32 -19.07 2.09
CA TYR A 126 -0.22 -20.38 1.44
C TYR A 126 0.60 -20.38 0.13
N THR A 127 1.64 -19.55 0.05
CA THR A 127 2.48 -19.49 -1.14
C THR A 127 3.28 -20.77 -1.37
N GLY A 128 3.53 -21.13 -2.63
CA GLY A 128 4.19 -22.38 -3.03
C GLY A 128 3.25 -23.40 -3.69
N ASN A 129 1.98 -23.05 -3.86
CA ASN A 129 1.03 -23.73 -4.74
C ASN A 129 0.46 -22.72 -5.74
N PHE A 130 0.44 -23.09 -7.02
CA PHE A 130 0.00 -22.23 -8.13
C PHE A 130 -1.35 -21.54 -7.88
N PHE A 131 -2.29 -22.25 -7.27
CA PHE A 131 -3.62 -21.70 -6.97
C PHE A 131 -3.55 -20.50 -6.01
N HIS A 132 -2.83 -20.66 -4.90
CA HIS A 132 -2.71 -19.62 -3.86
C HIS A 132 -1.77 -18.49 -4.28
N ASP A 133 -0.71 -18.80 -5.05
CA ASP A 133 0.19 -17.79 -5.59
C ASP A 133 -0.57 -16.82 -6.52
N PHE A 134 -1.49 -17.33 -7.34
CA PHE A 134 -2.30 -16.47 -8.20
C PHE A 134 -3.42 -15.75 -7.43
N SER A 135 -4.20 -16.48 -6.62
CA SER A 135 -5.40 -15.94 -5.98
C SER A 135 -5.11 -14.97 -4.83
N ASP A 136 -4.06 -15.24 -4.04
CA ASP A 136 -3.83 -14.54 -2.79
C ASP A 136 -2.69 -13.51 -2.92
N VAL A 137 -1.74 -13.71 -3.86
CA VAL A 137 -0.61 -12.80 -4.08
C VAL A 137 -0.78 -11.93 -5.33
N MET A 138 -1.15 -12.49 -6.49
CA MET A 138 -1.24 -11.69 -7.74
C MET A 138 -2.56 -10.92 -7.88
N ILE A 139 -3.72 -11.59 -7.76
CA ILE A 139 -5.02 -10.93 -7.98
C ILE A 139 -5.26 -9.80 -6.97
N THR A 140 -4.78 -9.94 -5.74
CA THR A 140 -4.92 -8.92 -4.68
C THR A 140 -4.18 -7.62 -5.02
N THR A 141 -3.11 -7.70 -5.82
CA THR A 141 -2.33 -6.52 -6.26
C THR A 141 -2.93 -5.79 -7.46
N ILE A 142 -3.84 -6.42 -8.21
CA ILE A 142 -4.52 -5.83 -9.38
C ILE A 142 -6.00 -5.61 -9.05
N SER A 143 -6.27 -4.71 -8.10
CA SER A 143 -7.64 -4.24 -7.85
C SER A 143 -7.84 -2.91 -8.58
N HIS A 144 -8.55 -2.96 -9.71
CA HIS A 144 -9.01 -1.75 -10.40
C HIS A 144 -10.15 -1.14 -9.55
N ARG A 145 -9.92 0.02 -8.91
CA ARG A 145 -11.05 0.82 -8.42
C ARG A 145 -11.79 1.36 -9.66
N PRO A 146 -13.09 1.09 -9.83
CA PRO A 146 -13.90 1.78 -10.82
C PRO A 146 -14.04 3.27 -10.49
#